data_AF-Q4SRQ8-F1
#
_entry.id   AF-Q4SRQ8-F1
#
_cell.length_a   1.000
_cell.length_b   1.000
_cell.length_c   1.000
_cell.angle_alpha   90.00
_cell.angle_beta   90.00
_cell.angle_gamma   90.00
#
_symmetry.space_group_name_H-M   'P 1'
#
loop_
_entity.id
_entity.type
_entity.pdbx_description
1 polymer ?
#
loop_
_entity_poly.entity_id
_entity_poly.type
_entity_poly.pdbx_seq_one_letter_code
_entity_poly.pdbx_strand_id
1 'polypeptide(L)'
;MPLEFPDWTWTQSESTVCIQLPLRGAAGTADIVSTERYLKVETRAQVLSRDRKTTLVCAQVHQPPYLFEAFLFQPVDEAAGTARLTDTRVVISLPKKTPGLWTRLRADAGPEERRRLREEALRSHQEALSSGARLRAESKAEDSRYALRAMMELEEEERERIREMKESEREKMEAELSGLEAGGGGRSRKAGTGGGRGAAHVGDRPLRPSVLLTRLQLGAAAGRFLLHEPQDTSGWPSPPGPSPRHCGSHGWPRRRR
;
A
#
# COMPACT_ATOMS: atom_id res chain seq x y z
N MET A 1 -23.87 -15.00 -12.16
CA MET A 1 -24.57 -14.06 -11.26
C MET A 1 -23.83 -14.03 -9.93
N PRO A 2 -23.51 -12.84 -9.38
CA PRO A 2 -22.98 -12.73 -8.01
C PRO A 2 -23.99 -13.29 -7.01
N LEU A 3 -23.51 -13.87 -5.91
CA LEU A 3 -24.37 -14.40 -4.85
C LEU A 3 -24.62 -13.31 -3.82
N GLU A 4 -25.87 -13.12 -3.38
CA GLU A 4 -26.13 -12.27 -2.23
C GLU A 4 -25.69 -12.96 -0.93
N PHE A 5 -25.30 -12.17 0.07
CA PHE A 5 -24.96 -12.71 1.38
C PHE A 5 -26.20 -13.30 2.06
N PRO A 6 -26.20 -14.58 2.45
CA PRO A 6 -27.24 -15.13 3.32
C PRO A 6 -27.05 -14.61 4.75
N ASP A 7 -28.13 -14.36 5.47
CA ASP A 7 -28.12 -14.07 6.92
C ASP A 7 -27.26 -12.86 7.35
N TRP A 8 -27.08 -11.86 6.47
CA TRP A 8 -26.44 -10.61 6.86
C TRP A 8 -27.26 -9.91 7.94
N THR A 9 -26.56 -9.27 8.87
CA THR A 9 -27.19 -8.53 9.96
C THR A 9 -26.65 -7.11 9.97
N TRP A 10 -27.45 -6.19 10.50
CA TRP A 10 -27.02 -4.83 10.74
C TRP A 10 -27.49 -4.39 12.11
N THR A 11 -26.68 -3.56 12.74
CA THR A 11 -26.95 -2.94 14.03
C THR A 11 -26.61 -1.46 13.90
N GLN A 12 -27.07 -0.66 14.86
CA GLN A 12 -26.77 0.76 14.86
C GLN A 12 -26.72 1.32 16.26
N SER A 13 -25.98 2.41 16.39
CA SER A 13 -26.06 3.36 17.48
C SER A 13 -26.65 4.68 16.96
N GLU A 14 -26.76 5.70 17.79
CA GLU A 14 -27.22 7.03 17.34
C GLU A 14 -26.31 7.63 16.27
N SER A 15 -25.00 7.37 16.35
CA SER A 15 -23.97 7.97 15.48
C SER A 15 -23.39 7.03 14.43
N THR A 16 -23.64 5.71 14.49
CA THR A 16 -22.91 4.73 13.67
C THR A 16 -23.82 3.59 13.24
N VAL A 17 -23.61 3.08 12.03
CA VAL A 17 -24.25 1.87 11.50
C VAL A 17 -23.19 0.79 11.34
N CYS A 18 -23.46 -0.40 11.85
CA CYS A 18 -22.57 -1.55 11.77
C CYS A 18 -23.23 -2.66 10.96
N ILE A 19 -22.61 -3.06 9.85
CA ILE A 19 -23.09 -4.10 8.94
C ILE A 19 -22.18 -5.32 9.07
N GLN A 20 -22.76 -6.48 9.32
CA GLN A 20 -22.05 -7.74 9.47
C GLN A 20 -22.45 -8.68 8.33
N LEU A 21 -21.48 -9.00 7.48
CA LEU A 21 -21.65 -9.89 6.35
C LEU A 21 -20.94 -11.21 6.66
N PRO A 22 -21.67 -12.32 6.89
CA PRO A 22 -21.04 -13.60 7.19
C PRO A 22 -20.31 -14.14 5.95
N LEU A 23 -19.08 -14.58 6.13
CA LEU A 23 -18.28 -15.25 5.09
C LEU A 23 -18.48 -16.75 5.24
N ARG A 24 -18.92 -17.41 4.17
CA ARG A 24 -19.00 -18.88 4.11
C ARG A 24 -17.76 -19.42 3.39
N GLY A 25 -16.68 -19.62 4.15
CA GLY A 25 -15.42 -20.16 3.63
C GLY A 25 -14.19 -19.57 4.34
N ALA A 26 -12.99 -20.03 3.97
CA ALA A 26 -11.74 -19.45 4.46
C ALA A 26 -11.63 -17.98 4.04
N ALA A 27 -11.11 -17.13 4.94
CA ALA A 27 -10.90 -15.70 4.73
C ALA A 27 -10.24 -15.45 3.37
N GLY A 28 -10.97 -14.76 2.50
CA GLY A 28 -10.46 -14.36 1.18
C GLY A 28 -10.08 -12.89 1.14
N THR A 29 -10.24 -12.25 -0.02
CA THR A 29 -10.11 -10.79 -0.15
C THR A 29 -11.48 -10.13 -0.27
N ALA A 30 -11.64 -8.94 0.30
CA ALA A 30 -12.85 -8.13 0.18
C ALA A 30 -12.52 -6.78 -0.47
N ASP A 31 -13.24 -6.45 -1.55
CA ASP A 31 -13.23 -5.15 -2.18
C ASP A 31 -14.46 -4.37 -1.68
N ILE A 32 -14.22 -3.27 -0.97
CA ILE A 32 -15.25 -2.44 -0.34
C ILE A 32 -15.22 -1.06 -0.97
N VAL A 33 -16.34 -0.67 -1.57
CA VAL A 33 -16.58 0.70 -2.05
C VAL A 33 -17.68 1.28 -1.19
N SER A 34 -17.34 2.30 -0.42
CA SER A 34 -18.27 3.05 0.41
C SER A 34 -18.24 4.50 -0.03
N THR A 35 -19.42 5.07 -0.22
CA THR A 35 -19.67 6.49 -0.51
C THR A 35 -20.79 6.97 0.42
N GLU A 36 -21.09 8.26 0.44
CA GLU A 36 -22.08 8.84 1.36
C GLU A 36 -23.42 8.10 1.40
N ARG A 37 -23.94 7.64 0.27
CA ARG A 37 -25.24 6.94 0.19
C ARG A 37 -25.18 5.57 -0.48
N TYR A 38 -23.98 5.07 -0.75
CA TYR A 38 -23.80 3.84 -1.49
C TYR A 38 -22.76 2.96 -0.82
N LEU A 39 -23.10 1.69 -0.62
CA LEU A 39 -22.18 0.69 -0.12
C LEU A 39 -22.22 -0.53 -1.04
N LYS A 40 -21.04 -0.90 -1.54
CA LYS A 40 -20.81 -2.13 -2.29
C LYS A 40 -19.69 -2.91 -1.64
N VAL A 41 -19.95 -4.19 -1.38
CA VAL A 41 -18.97 -5.12 -0.83
C VAL A 41 -18.93 -6.34 -1.72
N GLU A 42 -17.79 -6.58 -2.33
CA GLU A 42 -17.51 -7.77 -3.13
C GLU A 42 -16.50 -8.61 -2.36
N THR A 43 -16.82 -9.88 -2.10
CA THR A 43 -15.89 -10.79 -1.44
C THR A 43 -15.55 -11.94 -2.36
N ARG A 44 -14.28 -12.32 -2.37
CA ARG A 44 -13.75 -13.41 -3.17
C ARG A 44 -13.22 -14.47 -2.23
N ALA A 45 -13.78 -15.68 -2.29
CA ALA A 45 -13.28 -16.81 -1.53
C ALA A 45 -11.88 -17.21 -2.04
N GLN A 46 -10.91 -17.39 -1.14
CA GLN A 46 -9.63 -18.00 -1.49
C GLN A 46 -9.75 -19.52 -1.34
N VAL A 47 -9.56 -20.24 -2.43
CA VAL A 47 -9.50 -21.70 -2.40
C VAL A 47 -8.10 -22.10 -1.93
N LEU A 48 -7.95 -22.48 -0.67
CA LEU A 48 -6.72 -23.08 -0.16
C LEU A 48 -6.66 -24.54 -0.64
N SER A 49 -5.93 -24.79 -1.73
CA SER A 49 -5.60 -26.16 -2.11
C SER A 49 -4.60 -26.72 -1.09
N ARG A 50 -4.89 -27.90 -0.55
CA ARG A 50 -4.00 -28.64 0.37
C ARG A 50 -3.68 -30.02 -0.16
N ASP A 51 -3.42 -30.15 -1.46
CA ASP A 51 -2.84 -31.39 -1.98
C ASP A 51 -1.94 -31.16 -3.21
N ARG A 52 -0.65 -31.47 -3.07
CA ARG A 52 0.37 -31.38 -4.13
C ARG A 52 0.24 -32.47 -5.21
N LYS A 53 -0.76 -33.36 -5.13
CA LYS A 53 -0.90 -34.53 -6.01
C LYS A 53 -2.16 -34.56 -6.89
N THR A 54 -3.10 -33.64 -6.70
CA THR A 54 -4.36 -33.54 -7.49
C THR A 54 -4.50 -32.14 -8.10
N THR A 55 -3.41 -31.66 -8.69
CA THR A 55 -3.38 -30.43 -9.49
C THR A 55 -3.98 -30.74 -10.86
N LEU A 56 -4.86 -29.86 -11.35
CA LEU A 56 -5.64 -29.95 -12.61
C LEU A 56 -6.90 -30.84 -12.47
N VAL A 57 -8.14 -30.36 -12.29
CA VAL A 57 -8.84 -29.30 -13.05
C VAL A 57 -10.10 -28.75 -12.31
N CYS A 58 -10.42 -29.15 -11.07
CA CYS A 58 -11.77 -28.88 -10.52
C CYS A 58 -11.89 -27.73 -9.50
N ALA A 59 -10.81 -27.16 -8.97
CA ALA A 59 -10.88 -26.16 -7.89
C ALA A 59 -10.89 -24.68 -8.36
N GLN A 60 -10.59 -24.46 -9.64
CA GLN A 60 -10.64 -23.14 -10.29
C GLN A 60 -12.03 -22.85 -10.88
N VAL A 61 -13.04 -23.63 -10.50
CA VAL A 61 -14.41 -23.53 -11.02
C VAL A 61 -15.24 -22.66 -10.06
N HIS A 62 -15.14 -21.36 -10.27
CA HIS A 62 -16.31 -20.48 -10.24
C HIS A 62 -17.12 -20.40 -8.93
N GLN A 63 -16.48 -20.25 -7.77
CA GLN A 63 -17.21 -19.72 -6.61
C GLN A 63 -17.61 -18.26 -6.97
N PRO A 64 -18.90 -17.94 -7.17
CA PRO A 64 -19.29 -16.58 -7.53
C PRO A 64 -18.95 -15.66 -6.36
N PRO A 65 -18.42 -14.45 -6.61
CA PRO A 65 -18.16 -13.52 -5.53
C PRO A 65 -19.47 -13.21 -4.81
N TYR A 66 -19.44 -13.17 -3.48
CA TYR A 66 -20.58 -12.67 -2.73
C TYR A 66 -20.60 -11.16 -2.85
N LEU A 67 -21.74 -10.63 -3.24
CA LEU A 67 -21.99 -9.21 -3.44
C LEU A 67 -23.04 -8.74 -2.44
N PHE A 68 -22.71 -7.69 -1.70
CA PHE A 68 -23.67 -6.89 -0.96
C PHE A 68 -23.73 -5.52 -1.59
N GLU A 69 -24.92 -5.12 -2.05
CA GLU A 69 -25.19 -3.77 -2.51
C GLU A 69 -26.30 -3.15 -1.66
N ALA A 70 -26.05 -1.95 -1.14
CA ALA A 70 -27.02 -1.19 -0.38
C ALA A 70 -26.94 0.29 -0.72
N PHE A 71 -28.10 0.88 -1.03
CA PHE A 71 -28.30 2.32 -1.04
C PHE A 71 -28.68 2.74 0.37
N LEU A 72 -27.85 3.49 1.05
CA LEU A 72 -28.03 3.80 2.47
C LEU A 72 -29.20 4.75 2.68
N PHE A 73 -29.96 4.55 3.76
CA PHE A 73 -31.13 5.37 4.09
C PHE A 73 -30.81 6.85 4.29
N GLN A 74 -29.65 7.15 4.89
CA GLN A 74 -29.14 8.51 5.06
C GLN A 74 -27.63 8.58 4.76
N PRO A 75 -27.10 9.79 4.52
CA PRO A 75 -25.67 10.00 4.32
C PRO A 75 -24.80 9.49 5.49
N VAL A 76 -23.71 8.82 5.15
CA VAL A 76 -22.61 8.45 6.06
C VAL A 76 -21.35 9.24 5.75
N ASP A 77 -20.45 9.30 6.72
CA ASP A 77 -19.10 9.83 6.53
C ASP A 77 -18.23 8.76 5.88
N GLU A 78 -17.83 9.00 4.63
CA GLU A 78 -16.97 8.12 3.85
C GLU A 78 -15.54 8.06 4.40
N ALA A 79 -15.02 9.18 4.92
CA ALA A 79 -13.62 9.28 5.36
C ALA A 79 -13.38 8.59 6.70
N ALA A 80 -14.38 8.62 7.59
CA ALA A 80 -14.31 8.00 8.92
C ALA A 80 -14.81 6.54 8.95
N GLY A 81 -15.28 6.01 7.83
CA GLY A 81 -15.72 4.62 7.72
C GLY A 81 -14.57 3.63 7.97
N THR A 82 -14.87 2.53 8.66
CA THR A 82 -13.90 1.44 8.88
C THR A 82 -14.49 0.09 8.52
N ALA A 83 -13.64 -0.84 8.07
CA ALA A 83 -14.05 -2.17 7.69
C ALA A 83 -13.02 -3.17 8.20
N ARG A 84 -13.50 -4.25 8.81
CA ARG A 84 -12.70 -5.32 9.37
C ARG A 84 -13.05 -6.61 8.66
N LEU A 85 -12.04 -7.27 8.11
CA LEU A 85 -12.15 -8.60 7.54
C LEU A 85 -11.66 -9.60 8.58
N THR A 86 -12.53 -10.49 8.99
CA THR A 86 -12.20 -11.63 9.86
C THR A 86 -12.40 -12.91 9.07
N ASP A 87 -11.81 -14.02 9.52
CA ASP A 87 -11.95 -15.34 8.87
C ASP A 87 -13.39 -15.77 8.60
N THR A 88 -14.33 -15.30 9.44
CA THR A 88 -15.73 -15.73 9.40
C THR A 88 -16.70 -14.64 8.94
N ARG A 89 -16.31 -13.36 8.92
CA ARG A 89 -17.24 -12.25 8.62
C ARG A 89 -16.52 -10.97 8.23
N VAL A 90 -17.19 -10.13 7.44
CA VAL A 90 -16.82 -8.73 7.21
C VAL A 90 -17.67 -7.85 8.12
N VAL A 91 -17.03 -7.01 8.93
CA VAL A 91 -17.72 -6.03 9.79
C VAL A 91 -17.39 -4.63 9.28
N ILE A 92 -18.42 -3.90 8.86
CA ILE A 92 -18.28 -2.55 8.31
C ILE A 92 -18.95 -1.60 9.30
N SER A 93 -18.21 -0.58 9.73
CA SER A 93 -18.69 0.47 10.63
C SER A 93 -18.69 1.81 9.89
N LEU A 94 -19.89 2.35 9.67
CA LEU A 94 -20.12 3.59 8.94
C LEU A 94 -20.67 4.66 9.89
N PRO A 95 -19.90 5.72 10.19
CA PRO A 95 -20.39 6.86 10.95
C PRO A 95 -21.47 7.61 10.17
N LYS A 96 -22.58 7.96 10.83
CA LYS A 96 -23.67 8.74 10.25
C LYS A 96 -23.27 10.20 10.21
N LYS A 97 -23.60 10.91 9.13
CA LYS A 97 -23.44 12.38 9.11
C LYS A 97 -24.43 13.07 10.03
N THR A 98 -25.66 12.57 10.08
CA THR A 98 -26.72 13.08 10.95
C THR A 98 -27.02 12.06 12.05
N PRO A 99 -26.86 12.41 13.34
CA PRO A 99 -27.18 11.50 14.42
C PRO A 99 -28.68 11.20 14.43
N GLY A 100 -29.03 9.94 14.64
CA GLY A 100 -30.42 9.48 14.67
C GLY A 100 -30.56 8.00 14.35
N LEU A 101 -31.59 7.36 14.89
CA LEU A 101 -31.87 5.94 14.63
C LEU A 101 -32.53 5.77 13.25
N TRP A 102 -31.93 4.94 12.42
CA TRP A 102 -32.48 4.59 11.11
C TRP A 102 -33.59 3.55 11.28
N THR A 103 -34.72 3.77 10.63
CA THR A 103 -35.82 2.80 10.60
C THR A 103 -35.50 1.60 9.71
N ARG A 104 -34.67 1.83 8.68
CA ARG A 104 -34.22 0.84 7.70
C ARG A 104 -32.80 1.14 7.26
N LEU A 105 -32.04 0.12 6.87
CA LEU A 105 -30.69 0.30 6.32
C LEU A 105 -30.73 0.85 4.89
N ARG A 106 -31.66 0.32 4.07
CA ARG A 106 -31.76 0.63 2.64
C ARG A 106 -32.75 1.77 2.38
N ALA A 107 -32.35 2.74 1.57
CA ALA A 107 -33.25 3.74 1.02
C ALA A 107 -34.21 3.12 -0.01
N ASP A 108 -35.42 3.66 -0.08
CA ASP A 108 -36.36 3.36 -1.16
C ASP A 108 -36.15 4.37 -2.28
N ALA A 109 -35.05 4.18 -3.01
CA ALA A 109 -34.68 5.02 -4.15
C ALA A 109 -35.33 4.48 -5.43
N GLY A 110 -35.71 5.35 -6.36
CA GLY A 110 -36.16 4.95 -7.69
C GLY A 110 -35.03 4.31 -8.53
N PRO A 111 -35.33 3.59 -9.62
CA PRO A 111 -34.31 2.95 -10.46
C PRO A 111 -33.29 3.95 -11.04
N GLU A 112 -33.73 5.16 -11.38
CA GLU A 112 -32.85 6.21 -11.90
C GLU A 112 -31.90 6.77 -10.85
N GLU A 113 -32.39 6.98 -9.63
CA GLU A 113 -31.58 7.45 -8.51
C GLU A 113 -30.55 6.39 -8.11
N ARG A 114 -30.96 5.11 -8.05
CA ARG A 114 -30.04 3.99 -7.85
C ARG A 114 -28.96 3.94 -8.94
N ARG A 115 -29.31 4.20 -10.20
CA ARG A 115 -28.34 4.28 -11.31
C ARG A 115 -27.36 5.45 -11.10
N ARG A 116 -27.85 6.66 -10.82
CA ARG A 116 -27.00 7.84 -10.56
C ARG A 116 -26.03 7.61 -9.40
N LEU A 117 -26.52 7.09 -8.27
CA LEU A 117 -25.69 6.80 -7.10
C LEU A 117 -24.60 5.75 -7.39
N ARG A 118 -24.91 4.73 -8.20
CA ARG A 118 -23.89 3.75 -8.65
C ARG A 118 -22.82 4.39 -9.52
N GLU A 119 -23.21 5.21 -10.48
CA GLU A 119 -22.29 5.88 -11.41
C GLU A 119 -21.39 6.88 -10.69
N GLU A 120 -21.94 7.65 -9.74
CA GLU A 120 -21.19 8.58 -8.90
C GLU A 120 -20.18 7.86 -8.02
N ALA A 121 -20.60 6.79 -7.33
CA ALA A 121 -19.70 5.99 -6.50
C ALA A 121 -18.57 5.35 -7.32
N LEU A 122 -18.88 4.83 -8.52
CA LEU A 122 -17.87 4.24 -9.40
C LEU A 122 -16.87 5.29 -9.89
N ARG A 123 -17.36 6.48 -10.27
CA ARG A 123 -16.52 7.59 -10.72
C ARG A 123 -15.60 8.07 -9.60
N SER A 124 -16.16 8.36 -8.43
CA SER A 124 -15.39 8.78 -7.25
C SER A 124 -14.30 7.76 -6.92
N HIS A 125 -14.64 6.46 -6.93
CA HIS A 125 -13.67 5.40 -6.68
C HIS A 125 -12.53 5.37 -7.73
N GLN A 126 -12.86 5.52 -9.01
CA GLN A 126 -11.87 5.55 -10.09
C GLN A 126 -10.97 6.81 -10.03
N GLU A 127 -11.55 7.96 -9.70
CA GLU A 127 -10.83 9.22 -9.48
C GLU A 127 -9.89 9.12 -8.28
N ALA A 128 -10.32 8.52 -7.17
CA ALA A 128 -9.48 8.29 -5.99
C ALA A 128 -8.28 7.36 -6.30
N LEU A 129 -8.51 6.29 -7.08
CA LEU A 129 -7.44 5.39 -7.51
C LEU A 129 -6.44 6.10 -8.44
N SER A 130 -6.92 6.88 -9.40
CA SER A 130 -6.07 7.56 -10.38
C SER A 130 -5.28 8.73 -9.78
N SER A 131 -5.93 9.57 -8.96
CA SER A 131 -5.27 10.66 -8.24
C SER A 131 -4.25 10.13 -7.23
N GLY A 132 -4.57 9.06 -6.50
CA GLY A 132 -3.63 8.40 -5.60
C GLY A 132 -2.41 7.81 -6.32
N ALA A 133 -2.61 7.19 -7.50
CA ALA A 133 -1.49 6.71 -8.31
C ALA A 133 -0.62 7.86 -8.84
N ARG A 134 -1.24 8.97 -9.26
CA ARG A 134 -0.54 10.16 -9.75
C ARG A 134 0.31 10.80 -8.65
N LEU A 135 -0.24 11.02 -7.46
CA LEU A 135 0.49 11.60 -6.32
C LEU A 135 1.72 10.75 -5.94
N ARG A 136 1.59 9.42 -5.98
CA ARG A 136 2.73 8.51 -5.72
C ARG A 136 3.78 8.57 -6.80
N ALA A 137 3.37 8.65 -8.07
CA ALA A 137 4.30 8.79 -9.19
C ALA A 137 5.07 10.11 -9.10
N GLU A 138 4.40 11.19 -8.71
CA GLU A 138 4.99 12.52 -8.51
C GLU A 138 5.98 12.55 -7.34
N SER A 139 5.59 12.05 -6.17
CA SER A 139 6.50 11.92 -5.02
C SER A 139 7.73 11.08 -5.35
N LYS A 140 7.56 9.91 -6.00
CA LYS A 140 8.69 9.08 -6.42
C LYS A 140 9.60 9.78 -7.43
N ALA A 141 9.01 10.57 -8.34
CA ALA A 141 9.78 11.36 -9.30
C ALA A 141 10.57 12.48 -8.62
N GLU A 142 9.99 13.12 -7.61
CA GLU A 142 10.65 14.14 -6.80
C GLU A 142 11.81 13.55 -5.98
N ASP A 143 11.60 12.44 -5.29
CA ASP A 143 12.65 11.71 -4.55
C ASP A 143 13.82 11.35 -5.47
N SER A 144 13.51 10.87 -6.68
CA SER A 144 14.52 10.51 -7.68
C SER A 144 15.30 11.73 -8.18
N ARG A 145 14.62 12.87 -8.39
CA ARG A 145 15.26 14.14 -8.78
C ARG A 145 16.15 14.68 -7.67
N TYR A 146 15.70 14.62 -6.43
CA TYR A 146 16.46 15.05 -5.28
C TYR A 146 17.74 14.21 -5.13
N ALA A 147 17.61 12.88 -5.17
CA ALA A 147 18.77 11.98 -5.12
C ALA A 147 19.76 12.23 -6.26
N LEU A 148 19.28 12.45 -7.48
CA LEU A 148 20.14 12.77 -8.62
C LEU A 148 20.91 14.08 -8.42
N ARG A 149 20.22 15.15 -7.96
CA ARG A 149 20.86 16.44 -7.69
C ARG A 149 21.94 16.33 -6.63
N ALA A 150 21.66 15.63 -5.52
CA ALA A 150 22.63 15.41 -4.46
C ALA A 150 23.87 14.63 -4.95
N MET A 151 23.69 13.64 -5.83
CA MET A 151 24.82 12.92 -6.44
C MET A 151 25.66 13.82 -7.35
N MET A 152 25.02 14.69 -8.14
CA MET A 152 25.72 15.63 -9.02
C MET A 152 26.55 16.64 -8.22
N GLU A 153 26.00 17.16 -7.13
CA GLU A 153 26.68 18.08 -6.22
C GLU A 153 27.93 17.43 -5.59
N LEU A 154 27.79 16.21 -5.05
CA LEU A 154 28.93 15.46 -4.51
C LEU A 154 30.00 15.14 -5.57
N GLU A 155 29.58 14.83 -6.81
CA GLU A 155 30.51 14.56 -7.90
C GLU A 155 31.26 15.83 -8.33
N GLU A 156 30.59 16.99 -8.31
CA GLU A 156 31.20 18.28 -8.65
C GLU A 156 32.23 18.70 -7.60
N GLU A 157 31.89 18.61 -6.31
CA GLU A 157 32.80 18.85 -5.19
C GLU A 157 34.06 17.96 -5.27
N GLU A 158 33.88 16.67 -5.58
CA GLU A 158 35.01 15.75 -5.72
C GLU A 158 35.89 16.11 -6.94
N ARG A 159 35.28 16.52 -8.05
CA ARG A 159 36.04 16.97 -9.24
C ARG A 159 36.82 18.25 -8.96
N GLU A 160 36.26 19.19 -8.21
CA GLU A 160 36.95 20.42 -7.81
C GLU A 160 38.13 20.11 -6.87
N ARG A 161 37.92 19.26 -5.87
CA ARG A 161 38.98 18.78 -4.98
C ARG A 161 40.16 18.16 -5.73
N ILE A 162 39.88 17.32 -6.74
CA ILE A 162 40.92 16.72 -7.58
C ILE A 162 41.65 17.79 -8.42
N ARG A 163 40.93 18.79 -8.96
CA ARG A 163 41.54 19.88 -9.74
C ARG A 163 42.49 20.70 -8.87
N GLU A 164 42.05 21.12 -7.69
CA GLU A 164 42.87 21.89 -6.74
C GLU A 164 44.12 21.10 -6.32
N MET A 165 43.98 19.80 -6.05
CA MET A 165 45.14 18.96 -5.71
C MET A 165 46.16 18.93 -6.86
N LYS A 166 45.69 18.72 -8.11
CA LYS A 166 46.55 18.70 -9.30
C LYS A 166 47.23 20.05 -9.55
N GLU A 167 46.54 21.16 -9.32
CA GLU A 167 47.11 22.50 -9.45
C GLU A 167 48.18 22.74 -8.38
N SER A 168 47.90 22.39 -7.12
CA SER A 168 48.86 22.52 -6.03
C SER A 168 50.14 21.67 -6.22
N GLU A 169 50.02 20.49 -6.83
CA GLU A 169 51.17 19.66 -7.19
C GLU A 169 51.98 20.27 -8.33
N ARG A 170 51.31 20.85 -9.34
CA ARG A 170 51.97 21.56 -10.45
C ARG A 170 52.73 22.79 -9.96
N GLU A 171 52.12 23.59 -9.10
CA GLU A 171 52.76 24.77 -8.51
C GLU A 171 53.99 24.38 -7.67
N LYS A 172 53.90 23.31 -6.87
CA LYS A 172 55.06 22.79 -6.11
C LYS A 172 56.18 22.35 -7.04
N MET A 173 55.87 21.62 -8.11
CA MET A 173 56.86 21.20 -9.10
C MET A 173 57.49 22.39 -9.83
N GLU A 174 56.71 23.40 -10.17
CA GLU A 174 57.20 24.63 -10.80
C GLU A 174 58.07 25.47 -9.84
N ALA A 175 57.72 25.53 -8.56
CA ALA A 175 58.53 26.14 -7.51
C ALA A 175 59.85 25.39 -7.27
N GLU A 176 59.82 24.05 -7.30
CA GLU A 176 61.03 23.23 -7.20
C GLU A 176 61.93 23.40 -8.44
N LEU A 177 61.37 23.41 -9.65
CA LEU A 177 62.13 23.63 -10.88
C LEU A 177 62.76 25.03 -10.92
N SER A 178 62.01 26.08 -10.57
CA SER A 178 62.56 27.45 -10.50
C SER A 178 63.59 27.63 -9.39
N GLY A 179 63.43 26.94 -8.25
CA GLY A 179 64.44 26.89 -7.19
C GLY A 179 65.73 26.18 -7.60
N LEU A 180 65.63 25.13 -8.42
CA LEU A 180 66.77 24.42 -9.00
C LEU A 180 67.47 25.24 -10.09
N GLU A 181 66.73 26.01 -10.90
CA GLU A 181 67.28 26.92 -11.89
C GLU A 181 68.00 28.12 -11.23
N ALA A 182 67.47 28.64 -10.12
CA ALA A 182 68.14 29.68 -9.33
C ALA A 182 69.40 29.17 -8.59
N GLY A 183 69.49 27.87 -8.31
CA GLY A 183 70.65 27.20 -7.70
C GLY A 183 71.68 26.67 -8.70
N GLY A 184 71.46 26.83 -10.01
CA GLY A 184 72.24 26.25 -11.11
C GLY A 184 73.63 26.87 -11.38
N GLY A 185 74.38 27.19 -10.32
CA GLY A 185 75.79 27.60 -10.37
C GLY A 185 76.75 26.46 -10.04
N GLY A 186 76.83 25.46 -10.92
CA GLY A 186 77.97 24.53 -11.02
C GLY A 186 77.99 23.31 -10.09
N ARG A 187 77.89 22.11 -10.67
CA ARG A 187 78.74 20.96 -10.31
C ARG A 187 78.78 19.90 -11.41
N SER A 188 80.00 19.44 -11.63
CA SER A 188 80.50 18.62 -12.72
C SER A 188 79.96 17.18 -12.73
N ARG A 189 79.84 16.63 -13.93
CA ARG A 189 79.45 15.25 -14.25
C ARG A 189 80.43 14.24 -13.63
N LYS A 190 79.90 13.17 -13.04
CA LYS A 190 80.55 11.85 -13.05
C LYS A 190 79.52 10.76 -13.28
N ALA A 191 79.77 9.95 -14.31
CA ALA A 191 79.10 8.70 -14.59
C ALA A 191 79.46 7.66 -13.52
N GLY A 192 78.49 6.81 -13.17
CA GLY A 192 78.67 5.69 -12.24
C GLY A 192 77.47 4.75 -12.31
N THR A 193 77.72 3.60 -12.93
CA THR A 193 76.87 2.42 -13.13
C THR A 193 76.44 1.77 -11.81
N GLY A 194 75.25 1.14 -11.76
CA GLY A 194 74.92 0.19 -10.69
C GLY A 194 73.43 -0.06 -10.51
N GLY A 195 72.99 -1.30 -10.72
CA GLY A 195 71.59 -1.71 -10.76
C GLY A 195 70.88 -1.82 -9.41
N GLY A 196 69.58 -2.12 -9.50
CA GLY A 196 68.72 -2.44 -8.35
C GLY A 196 67.27 -2.59 -8.77
N ARG A 197 66.88 -3.76 -9.28
CA ARG A 197 65.48 -4.16 -9.34
C ARG A 197 65.04 -4.47 -7.91
N GLY A 198 64.00 -3.80 -7.43
CA GLY A 198 63.45 -4.03 -6.10
C GLY A 198 62.06 -3.40 -5.95
N ALA A 199 61.05 -4.25 -6.08
CA ALA A 199 59.72 -4.25 -5.45
C ALA A 199 58.97 -2.92 -5.23
N ALA A 200 57.73 -2.86 -5.74
CA ALA A 200 56.58 -2.58 -4.87
C ALA A 200 55.30 -3.12 -5.51
N HIS A 201 54.81 -4.18 -4.88
CA HIS A 201 53.47 -4.70 -5.00
C HIS A 201 52.50 -3.64 -4.47
N VAL A 202 51.53 -3.18 -5.26
CA VAL A 202 50.30 -2.56 -4.74
C VAL A 202 49.15 -3.24 -5.46
N GLY A 203 48.72 -4.35 -4.85
CA GLY A 203 47.30 -4.66 -4.91
C GLY A 203 46.61 -3.69 -3.97
N ASP A 204 45.55 -3.05 -4.44
CA ASP A 204 44.31 -3.14 -3.69
C ASP A 204 43.13 -2.91 -4.63
N ARG A 205 42.32 -3.97 -4.72
CA ARG A 205 40.97 -3.90 -5.26
C ARG A 205 40.14 -3.08 -4.28
N PRO A 206 39.40 -2.04 -4.68
CA PRO A 206 38.27 -1.63 -3.90
C PRO A 206 37.18 -2.71 -4.06
N LEU A 207 37.05 -3.49 -2.99
CA LEU A 207 35.93 -4.33 -2.67
C LEU A 207 34.64 -3.55 -2.94
N ARG A 208 33.79 -4.10 -3.81
CA ARG A 208 32.39 -3.69 -3.92
C ARG A 208 31.73 -3.90 -2.55
N PRO A 209 31.14 -2.88 -1.91
CA PRO A 209 30.17 -3.16 -0.87
C PRO A 209 28.92 -3.72 -1.56
N SER A 210 28.75 -5.04 -1.40
CA SER A 210 27.47 -5.71 -1.53
C SER A 210 26.50 -5.05 -0.55
N VAL A 211 25.70 -4.10 -1.02
CA VAL A 211 24.53 -3.63 -0.27
C VAL A 211 23.35 -4.47 -0.74
N LEU A 212 23.13 -5.57 -0.03
CA LEU A 212 21.81 -6.21 0.03
C LEU A 212 20.87 -5.20 0.67
N LEU A 213 20.16 -4.42 -0.14
CA LEU A 213 19.02 -3.66 0.37
C LEU A 213 17.86 -4.63 0.56
N THR A 214 17.83 -5.18 1.77
CA THR A 214 16.69 -5.84 2.35
C THR A 214 15.50 -4.88 2.32
N ARG A 215 14.47 -5.32 1.61
CA ARG A 215 13.07 -4.91 1.68
C ARG A 215 12.68 -4.34 3.07
N LEU A 216 12.41 -3.03 3.14
CA LEU A 216 11.49 -2.49 4.15
C LEU A 216 10.14 -2.24 3.47
N GLN A 217 9.18 -3.10 3.75
CA GLN A 217 7.77 -2.76 3.64
C GLN A 217 7.45 -1.74 4.73
N LEU A 218 7.15 -0.50 4.33
CA LEU A 218 6.32 0.38 5.15
C LEU A 218 4.99 0.59 4.44
N GLY A 219 3.93 0.17 5.11
CA GLY A 219 2.56 0.37 4.70
C GLY A 219 1.97 1.70 5.20
N ALA A 220 0.77 1.97 4.67
CA ALA A 220 -0.16 3.08 4.99
C ALA A 220 0.34 4.48 4.56
N ALA A 221 -0.49 5.43 4.14
CA ALA A 221 -1.93 5.59 4.17
C ALA A 221 -2.35 6.51 3.01
N ALA A 222 -3.44 6.17 2.30
CA ALA A 222 -4.25 7.11 1.54
C ALA A 222 -5.57 6.41 1.21
N GLY A 223 -6.67 6.88 1.81
CA GLY A 223 -8.06 6.56 1.41
C GLY A 223 -8.47 5.09 1.45
N ARG A 224 -7.80 4.26 2.26
CA ARG A 224 -8.13 2.83 2.40
C ARG A 224 -8.83 2.65 3.73
N PHE A 225 -10.07 2.14 3.70
CA PHE A 225 -10.68 1.53 4.88
C PHE A 225 -9.63 0.61 5.51
N LEU A 226 -9.13 0.98 6.69
CA LEU A 226 -8.07 0.24 7.38
C LEU A 226 -8.65 -1.11 7.77
N LEU A 227 -8.32 -2.14 7.00
CA LEU A 227 -8.39 -3.52 7.44
C LEU A 227 -7.43 -3.66 8.62
N HIS A 228 -7.95 -3.48 9.82
CA HIS A 228 -7.21 -3.66 11.05
C HIS A 228 -7.08 -5.17 11.30
N GLU A 229 -5.85 -5.68 11.27
CA GLU A 229 -5.50 -7.04 11.70
C GLU A 229 -5.97 -7.28 13.15
N PRO A 230 -6.38 -8.52 13.51
CA PRO A 230 -6.84 -8.82 14.86
C PRO A 230 -5.67 -8.80 15.84
N GLN A 231 -5.65 -7.82 16.73
CA GLN A 231 -4.87 -7.87 17.97
C GLN A 231 -5.65 -8.71 18.99
N ASP A 232 -4.91 -9.55 19.73
CA ASP A 232 -5.35 -10.53 20.73
C ASP A 232 -6.57 -10.11 21.57
N THR A 233 -7.58 -10.98 21.57
CA THR A 233 -8.75 -10.86 22.46
C THR A 233 -8.47 -11.54 23.80
N SER A 234 -8.06 -10.78 24.80
CA SER A 234 -8.27 -11.17 26.20
C SER A 234 -8.77 -9.96 27.00
N GLY A 235 -10.05 -9.99 27.37
CA GLY A 235 -10.60 -9.11 28.39
C GLY A 235 -11.56 -8.02 27.92
N TRP A 236 -12.70 -8.39 27.30
CA TRP A 236 -13.90 -7.53 27.31
C TRP A 236 -15.16 -8.36 27.61
N PRO A 237 -16.12 -7.80 28.38
CA PRO A 237 -17.26 -8.54 28.91
C PRO A 237 -18.32 -8.84 27.84
N SER A 238 -18.94 -10.01 27.95
CA SER A 238 -19.99 -10.50 27.07
C SER A 238 -21.21 -9.56 27.02
N PRO A 239 -21.82 -9.33 25.85
CA PRO A 239 -23.07 -8.58 25.73
C PRO A 239 -24.26 -9.38 26.28
N PRO A 240 -25.29 -8.71 26.83
CA PRO A 240 -26.52 -9.37 27.28
C PRO A 240 -27.28 -9.96 26.09
N GLY A 241 -27.82 -11.17 26.28
CA GLY A 241 -28.46 -11.97 25.23
C GLY A 241 -29.71 -11.33 24.61
N PRO A 242 -30.09 -11.74 23.38
CA PRO A 242 -31.22 -11.15 22.68
C PRO A 242 -32.56 -11.62 23.26
N SER A 243 -33.43 -10.67 23.61
CA SER A 243 -34.86 -10.90 23.80
C SER A 243 -35.53 -11.27 22.46
N PRO A 244 -36.42 -12.27 22.41
CA PRO A 244 -37.04 -12.69 21.17
C PRO A 244 -38.12 -11.67 20.76
N ARG A 245 -37.97 -11.06 19.58
CA ARG A 245 -39.08 -10.40 18.89
C ARG A 245 -39.45 -11.23 17.67
N HIS A 246 -40.68 -11.72 17.70
CA HIS A 246 -41.37 -12.37 16.59
C HIS A 246 -41.41 -11.44 15.36
N CYS A 247 -40.96 -11.94 14.22
CA CYS A 247 -41.42 -11.51 12.91
C CYS A 247 -42.09 -12.70 12.23
N GLY A 248 -43.36 -12.48 11.85
CA GLY A 248 -44.29 -13.50 11.38
C GLY A 248 -43.86 -14.19 10.09
N SER A 249 -44.08 -15.49 10.09
CA SER A 249 -44.10 -16.38 8.94
C SER A 249 -45.20 -15.96 7.95
N HIS A 250 -44.82 -15.48 6.77
CA HIS A 250 -45.71 -15.50 5.61
C HIS A 250 -45.53 -16.84 4.89
N GLY A 251 -46.56 -17.68 5.03
CA GLY A 251 -46.67 -18.97 4.35
C GLY A 251 -46.81 -18.81 2.84
N TRP A 252 -46.01 -19.58 2.11
CA TRP A 252 -46.19 -19.81 0.68
C TRP A 252 -47.22 -20.93 0.48
N PRO A 253 -48.23 -20.77 -0.40
CA PRO A 253 -49.15 -21.85 -0.69
C PRO A 253 -48.53 -22.87 -1.66
N ARG A 254 -48.50 -24.14 -1.23
CA ARG A 254 -48.28 -25.31 -2.10
C ARG A 254 -49.37 -25.36 -3.17
N ARG A 255 -49.01 -25.20 -4.45
CA ARG A 255 -49.83 -25.69 -5.56
C ARG A 255 -49.53 -27.16 -5.80
N ARG A 256 -50.53 -28.01 -5.55
CA ARG A 256 -50.68 -29.32 -6.16
C ARG A 256 -51.40 -29.14 -7.50
N ARG A 257 -50.81 -29.62 -8.58
CA ARG A 257 -51.41 -30.49 -9.59
C ARG A 257 -50.33 -30.90 -10.57
#